data_AF-A0A1Q5SSC8-F1
#
_entry.id   AF-A0A1Q5SSC8-F1
#
_cell.length_a   1.000
_cell.length_b   1.000
_cell.length_c   1.000
_cell.angle_alpha   90.00
_cell.angle_beta   90.00
_cell.angle_gamma   90.00
#
_symmetry.space_group_name_H-M   'P 1'
#
loop_
_entity.id
_entity.type
_entity.pdbx_description
1 polymer ?
#
loop_
_entity_poly.entity_id
_entity_poly.type
_entity_poly.pdbx_seq_one_letter_code
_entity_poly.pdbx_strand_id
1 'polypeptide(L)'
;MAQIKTEYGSVMRFVVKERLCWGDGSPDGLRPRGGPFEYAGAKIKCPEIMPALLMLFEGSLANVYEDTTYIEDIRILYNDWPYGIDTDIIHLVVWTKFELPDDPATGDLTAEAREAIERYVQATFCSRVAPEQVVWFRNWKSLKSVHALEHFHVMLHRPDRAFVREITNGDVPLIERI
;
A
#
# COMPACT_ATOMS: atom_id res chain seq x y z
N MET A 1 -13.27 13.70 -6.23
CA MET A 1 -13.76 13.20 -4.92
C MET A 1 -15.28 13.10 -4.81
N ALA A 2 -16.06 14.10 -5.26
CA ALA A 2 -17.53 14.05 -5.15
C ALA A 2 -18.16 12.81 -5.84
N GLN A 3 -17.75 12.51 -7.07
CA GLN A 3 -18.23 11.34 -7.83
C GLN A 3 -17.89 10.00 -7.16
N ILE A 4 -16.68 9.84 -6.62
CA ILE A 4 -16.27 8.64 -5.86
C ILE A 4 -17.18 8.43 -4.64
N LYS A 5 -17.49 9.50 -3.90
CA LYS A 5 -18.41 9.41 -2.76
C LYS A 5 -19.82 9.01 -3.20
N THR A 6 -20.30 9.48 -4.35
CA THR A 6 -21.60 9.11 -4.90
C THR A 6 -21.66 7.62 -5.28
N GLU A 7 -20.62 7.09 -5.90
CA GLU A 7 -20.61 5.71 -6.43
C GLU A 7 -20.28 4.67 -5.35
N TYR A 8 -19.31 4.96 -4.47
CA TYR A 8 -18.81 4.00 -3.48
C TYR A 8 -19.33 4.29 -2.06
N GLY A 9 -20.03 5.39 -1.84
CA GLY A 9 -20.47 5.86 -0.53
C GLY A 9 -19.36 6.48 0.33
N SER A 10 -18.10 6.05 0.16
CA SER A 10 -16.93 6.67 0.79
C SER A 10 -15.66 6.49 -0.04
N VAL A 11 -14.71 7.42 0.13
CA VAL A 11 -13.37 7.31 -0.47
C VAL A 11 -12.62 6.10 0.08
N MET A 12 -12.82 5.79 1.36
CA MET A 12 -12.22 4.61 2.00
C MET A 12 -12.66 3.32 1.31
N ARG A 13 -13.96 3.14 1.05
CA ARG A 13 -14.47 1.93 0.39
C ARG A 13 -13.91 1.79 -1.01
N PHE A 14 -13.82 2.89 -1.75
CA PHE A 14 -13.15 2.92 -3.05
C PHE A 14 -11.68 2.51 -2.95
N VAL A 15 -10.90 3.11 -2.05
CA VAL A 15 -9.47 2.78 -1.89
C VAL A 15 -9.28 1.31 -1.52
N VAL A 16 -10.01 0.79 -0.53
CA VAL A 16 -9.88 -0.60 -0.09
C VAL A 16 -10.22 -1.59 -1.20
N LYS A 17 -11.34 -1.35 -1.88
CA LYS A 17 -11.89 -2.28 -2.86
C LYS A 17 -11.16 -2.19 -4.21
N GLU A 18 -10.98 -0.98 -4.73
CA GLU A 18 -10.54 -0.75 -6.11
C GLU A 18 -9.04 -0.48 -6.24
N ARG A 19 -8.39 0.04 -5.18
CA ARG A 19 -6.95 0.37 -5.20
C ARG A 19 -6.11 -0.67 -4.48
N LEU A 20 -6.50 -1.07 -3.28
CA LEU A 20 -5.72 -1.99 -2.43
C LEU A 20 -6.05 -3.47 -2.67
N CYS A 21 -7.23 -3.76 -3.22
CA CYS A 21 -7.78 -5.09 -3.38
C CYS A 21 -7.78 -5.89 -2.06
N TRP A 22 -8.07 -5.23 -0.93
CA TRP A 22 -8.15 -5.85 0.40
C TRP A 22 -9.58 -6.27 0.76
N GLY A 23 -10.32 -6.75 -0.24
CA GLY A 23 -11.71 -7.18 -0.11
C GLY A 23 -12.69 -6.00 -0.07
N ASP A 24 -13.76 -6.17 0.71
CA ASP A 24 -14.86 -5.20 0.83
C ASP A 24 -14.65 -4.16 1.95
N GLY A 25 -13.52 -4.23 2.66
CA GLY A 25 -13.25 -3.42 3.85
C GLY A 25 -13.83 -3.98 5.14
N SER A 26 -14.26 -5.24 5.15
CA SER A 26 -14.55 -5.96 6.38
C SER A 26 -13.32 -6.03 7.31
N PRO A 27 -13.52 -6.10 8.64
CA PRO A 27 -12.43 -6.27 9.59
C PRO A 27 -11.53 -7.48 9.27
N ASP A 28 -12.12 -8.56 8.75
CA ASP A 28 -11.38 -9.76 8.35
C ASP A 28 -10.48 -9.51 7.14
N GLY A 29 -10.94 -8.75 6.15
CA GLY A 29 -10.14 -8.37 4.97
C GLY A 29 -8.99 -7.43 5.31
N LEU A 30 -9.18 -6.58 6.33
CA LEU A 30 -8.19 -5.59 6.80
C LEU A 30 -7.30 -6.12 7.93
N ARG A 31 -7.53 -7.32 8.44
CA ARG A 31 -6.71 -7.90 9.50
C ARG A 31 -5.28 -8.16 8.99
N PRO A 32 -4.23 -7.64 9.66
CA PRO A 32 -2.86 -7.97 9.31
C PRO A 32 -2.58 -9.44 9.62
N ARG A 33 -1.73 -10.07 8.80
CA ARG A 33 -1.28 -11.45 9.03
C ARG A 33 -0.13 -11.53 10.02
N GLY A 34 0.83 -10.62 9.89
CA GLY A 34 2.02 -10.57 10.73
C GLY A 34 2.08 -9.33 11.60
N GLY A 35 3.19 -9.21 12.34
CA GLY A 35 3.58 -7.98 12.99
C GLY A 35 3.95 -6.88 11.97
N PRO A 36 4.10 -5.62 12.43
CA PRO A 36 4.51 -4.52 11.58
C PRO A 36 5.77 -4.84 10.78
N PHE A 37 5.66 -4.76 9.45
CA PHE A 37 6.73 -5.04 8.48
C PHE A 37 7.34 -6.45 8.52
N GLU A 38 6.74 -7.43 9.22
CA GLU A 38 7.30 -8.79 9.34
C GLU A 38 7.51 -9.48 7.98
N TYR A 39 6.58 -9.25 7.05
CA TYR A 39 6.60 -9.83 5.70
C TYR A 39 6.88 -8.81 4.60
N ALA A 40 7.40 -7.64 4.97
CA ALA A 40 7.77 -6.61 4.01
C ALA A 40 8.87 -7.13 3.05
N GLY A 41 8.57 -7.16 1.75
CA GLY A 41 9.51 -7.61 0.71
C GLY A 41 9.48 -9.11 0.42
N ALA A 42 8.67 -9.89 1.14
CA ALA A 42 8.48 -11.30 0.84
C ALA A 42 7.26 -11.49 -0.07
N LYS A 43 7.47 -12.01 -1.29
CA LYS A 43 6.38 -12.59 -2.10
C LYS A 43 5.96 -13.92 -1.47
N ILE A 44 5.24 -13.87 -0.36
CA ILE A 44 4.77 -15.08 0.34
C ILE A 44 3.52 -15.60 -0.36
N LYS A 45 3.64 -16.74 -1.05
CA LYS A 45 2.47 -17.49 -1.52
C LYS A 45 1.70 -17.97 -0.29
N CYS A 46 0.41 -17.64 -0.17
CA CYS A 46 -0.45 -18.15 0.91
C CYS A 46 -0.51 -19.69 0.83
N PRO A 47 -0.04 -20.44 1.85
CA PRO A 47 -0.11 -21.91 1.82
C PRO A 47 -1.54 -22.46 2.04
N GLU A 48 -2.43 -21.66 2.63
CA GLU A 48 -3.69 -22.14 3.21
C GLU A 48 -4.92 -22.00 2.31
N ILE A 49 -4.78 -21.38 1.12
CA ILE A 49 -5.85 -21.34 0.10
C ILE A 49 -5.49 -22.30 -1.04
N MET A 50 -5.30 -23.57 -0.71
CA MET A 50 -5.64 -24.66 -1.62
C MET A 50 -6.91 -25.31 -1.09
N PRO A 51 -8.10 -24.71 -1.26
CA PRO A 51 -9.32 -25.46 -1.01
C PRO A 51 -9.31 -26.60 -2.02
N ALA A 52 -9.81 -27.77 -1.61
CA ALA A 52 -9.97 -28.99 -2.40
C ALA A 52 -10.65 -28.80 -3.79
N LEU A 53 -11.12 -27.58 -4.10
CA LEU A 53 -11.71 -27.15 -5.35
C LEU A 53 -10.77 -27.21 -6.57
N LEU A 54 -9.45 -27.07 -6.38
CA LEU A 54 -8.48 -27.17 -7.50
C LEU A 54 -8.43 -28.58 -8.12
N MET A 55 -8.86 -29.63 -7.41
CA MET A 55 -8.88 -30.99 -7.95
C MET A 55 -10.10 -31.29 -8.85
N LEU A 56 -11.09 -30.39 -8.95
CA LEU A 56 -12.39 -30.70 -9.60
C LEU A 56 -12.62 -30.03 -10.96
N PHE A 57 -11.74 -29.15 -11.45
CA PHE A 57 -11.92 -28.51 -12.75
C PHE A 57 -10.68 -28.64 -13.64
N GLU A 58 -10.68 -29.69 -14.47
CA GLU A 58 -9.83 -29.76 -15.66
C GLU A 58 -10.35 -28.78 -16.73
N GLY A 59 -10.09 -27.50 -16.55
CA GLY A 59 -10.55 -26.51 -17.51
C GLY A 59 -10.13 -25.07 -17.22
N SER A 60 -9.05 -24.63 -17.88
CA SER A 60 -8.75 -23.23 -18.19
C SER A 60 -8.92 -22.22 -17.04
N LEU A 61 -8.05 -22.28 -16.04
CA LEU A 61 -8.04 -21.34 -14.90
C LEU A 61 -6.91 -20.28 -14.95
N ALA A 62 -6.17 -20.16 -16.05
CA ALA A 62 -4.93 -19.37 -16.11
C ALA A 62 -5.09 -17.88 -15.76
N ASN A 63 -6.27 -17.29 -15.96
CA ASN A 63 -6.46 -15.84 -15.79
C ASN A 63 -7.21 -15.44 -14.50
N VAL A 64 -7.64 -16.40 -13.67
CA VAL A 64 -8.36 -16.12 -12.40
C VAL A 64 -7.48 -16.42 -11.18
N TYR A 65 -6.47 -17.28 -11.32
CA TYR A 65 -5.65 -17.75 -10.18
C TYR A 65 -4.45 -16.85 -9.84
N GLU A 66 -4.10 -15.88 -10.69
CA GLU A 66 -2.87 -15.08 -10.52
C GLU A 66 -3.04 -13.93 -9.50
N ASP A 67 -4.27 -13.50 -9.21
CA ASP A 67 -4.55 -12.31 -8.38
C ASP A 67 -4.81 -12.63 -6.89
N THR A 68 -5.08 -13.89 -6.53
CA THR A 68 -5.57 -14.26 -5.18
C THR A 68 -4.55 -14.92 -4.24
N THR A 69 -3.29 -15.12 -4.65
CA THR A 69 -2.31 -15.86 -3.82
C THR A 69 -1.43 -15.02 -2.90
N TYR A 70 -1.51 -13.68 -2.97
CA TYR A 70 -0.69 -12.76 -2.18
C TYR A 70 -1.57 -11.78 -1.39
N ILE A 71 -2.01 -12.21 -0.20
CA ILE A 71 -2.58 -11.29 0.79
C ILE A 71 -1.41 -10.61 1.49
N GLU A 72 -1.03 -9.44 1.00
CA GLU A 72 0.03 -8.63 1.60
C GLU A 72 -0.58 -7.63 2.58
N ASP A 73 0.09 -7.42 3.70
CA ASP A 73 -0.28 -6.43 4.71
C ASP A 73 0.14 -5.00 4.31
N ILE A 74 0.87 -4.87 3.19
CA ILE A 74 1.41 -3.62 2.67
C ILE A 74 1.10 -3.51 1.17
N ARG A 75 0.76 -2.30 0.70
CA ARG A 75 0.68 -1.97 -0.73
C ARG A 75 1.37 -0.64 -1.00
N ILE A 76 2.12 -0.55 -2.08
CA ILE A 76 2.77 0.69 -2.55
C ILE A 76 2.05 1.13 -3.81
N LEU A 77 1.39 2.29 -3.77
CA LEU A 77 0.61 2.81 -4.89
C LEU A 77 1.06 4.23 -5.24
N TYR A 78 0.77 4.67 -6.45
CA TYR A 78 0.84 6.09 -6.79
C TYR A 78 -0.14 6.88 -5.92
N ASN A 79 0.26 8.06 -5.48
CA ASN A 79 -0.68 8.98 -4.87
C ASN A 79 -1.64 9.50 -5.95
N ASP A 80 -2.92 9.18 -5.83
CA ASP A 80 -3.98 9.62 -6.75
C ASP A 80 -4.27 11.13 -6.63
N TRP A 81 -3.80 11.78 -5.56
CA TRP A 81 -3.87 13.22 -5.33
C TRP A 81 -2.48 13.74 -4.92
N PRO A 82 -1.52 13.77 -5.86
CA PRO A 82 -0.17 14.22 -5.55
C PRO A 82 -0.20 15.70 -5.18
N TYR A 83 0.74 16.09 -4.32
CA TYR A 83 0.99 17.51 -4.09
C TYR A 83 1.45 18.17 -5.40
N GLY A 84 1.20 19.47 -5.56
CA GLY A 84 1.68 20.25 -6.71
C GLY A 84 3.20 20.41 -6.69
N ILE A 85 3.90 19.32 -6.95
CA ILE A 85 5.36 19.18 -6.86
C ILE A 85 5.97 19.09 -8.27
N ASP A 86 7.30 19.17 -8.31
CA ASP A 86 8.08 18.97 -9.53
C ASP A 86 7.72 17.63 -10.20
N THR A 87 7.60 17.64 -11.53
CA THR A 87 7.30 16.44 -12.35
C THR A 87 8.35 15.35 -12.21
N ASP A 88 9.56 15.69 -11.75
CA ASP A 88 10.64 14.77 -11.47
C ASP A 88 10.48 14.04 -10.13
N ILE A 89 9.46 14.37 -9.32
CA ILE A 89 9.17 13.70 -8.06
C ILE A 89 7.98 12.75 -8.24
N ILE A 90 8.22 11.47 -7.98
CA ILE A 90 7.17 10.47 -7.90
C ILE A 90 6.67 10.38 -6.46
N HIS A 91 5.38 10.68 -6.26
CA HIS A 91 4.72 10.62 -4.97
C HIS A 91 3.98 9.29 -4.82
N LEU A 92 4.49 8.42 -3.95
CA LEU A 92 3.91 7.14 -3.59
C LEU A 92 3.24 7.20 -2.23
N VAL A 93 2.30 6.28 -2.02
CA VAL A 93 1.66 6.02 -0.73
C VAL A 93 1.88 4.56 -0.37
N VAL A 94 2.45 4.31 0.80
CA VAL A 94 2.60 2.98 1.38
C VAL A 94 1.45 2.79 2.36
N TRP A 95 0.55 1.87 2.03
CA TRP A 95 -0.62 1.51 2.83
C TRP A 95 -0.33 0.29 3.69
N THR A 96 -0.78 0.28 4.94
CA THR A 96 -0.57 -0.84 5.88
C THR A 96 -1.89 -1.31 6.50
N LYS A 97 -2.01 -2.62 6.73
CA LYS A 97 -3.09 -3.24 7.51
C LYS A 97 -2.87 -3.16 9.02
N PHE A 98 -1.61 -3.01 9.44
CA PHE A 98 -1.23 -2.86 10.84
C PHE A 98 -1.12 -1.39 11.24
N GLU A 99 -1.22 -1.15 12.55
CA GLU A 99 -1.11 0.17 13.13
C GLU A 99 0.34 0.71 13.13
N LEU A 100 0.46 2.03 13.09
CA LEU A 100 1.71 2.76 13.29
C LEU A 100 1.55 3.59 14.57
N PRO A 101 2.01 3.08 15.73
CA PRO A 101 1.75 3.68 17.04
C PRO A 101 2.22 5.12 17.14
N ASP A 102 1.44 5.92 17.88
CA ASP A 102 1.79 7.30 18.23
C ASP A 102 2.27 7.37 19.67
N ASP A 103 3.21 8.28 19.91
CA ASP A 103 3.54 8.75 21.25
C ASP A 103 2.32 9.52 21.81
N PRO A 104 1.73 9.05 22.93
CA PRO A 104 0.55 9.68 23.51
C PRO A 104 0.79 11.10 24.03
N ALA A 105 2.05 11.49 24.30
CA ALA A 105 2.40 12.81 24.78
C ALA A 105 2.53 13.84 23.64
N THR A 106 3.04 13.42 22.47
CA THR A 106 3.34 14.34 21.35
C THR A 106 2.36 14.22 20.19
N GLY A 107 1.68 13.08 20.04
CA GLY A 107 0.84 12.77 18.88
C GLY A 107 1.63 12.44 17.60
N ASP A 108 2.96 12.39 17.68
CA ASP A 108 3.84 11.92 16.60
C ASP A 108 4.04 10.39 16.69
N LEU A 109 4.67 9.77 15.70
CA LEU A 109 5.08 8.36 15.75
C LEU A 109 5.94 8.09 17.00
N THR A 110 5.75 6.91 17.63
CA THR A 110 6.74 6.44 18.62
C THR A 110 8.10 6.27 17.97
N ALA A 111 9.17 6.29 18.78
CA ALA A 111 10.52 6.11 18.28
C ALA A 111 10.69 4.76 17.55
N GLU A 112 10.08 3.70 18.09
CA GLU A 112 10.10 2.34 17.52
C GLU A 112 9.36 2.29 16.18
N ALA A 113 8.19 2.93 16.10
CA ALA A 113 7.41 2.99 14.87
C ALA A 113 8.15 3.76 13.76
N ARG A 114 8.76 4.90 14.13
CA ARG A 114 9.58 5.71 13.21
C ARG A 114 10.80 4.93 12.72
N GLU A 115 11.50 4.24 13.61
CA GLU A 115 12.67 3.43 13.24
C GLU A 115 12.27 2.23 12.36
N ALA A 116 11.12 1.59 12.63
CA ALA A 116 10.61 0.51 11.80
C ALA A 116 10.27 0.99 10.38
N ILE A 117 9.61 2.15 10.24
CA ILE A 117 9.33 2.76 8.93
C ILE A 117 10.65 3.12 8.22
N GLU A 118 11.60 3.74 8.93
CA GLU A 118 12.91 4.10 8.36
C GLU A 118 13.62 2.86 7.81
N ARG A 119 13.73 1.79 8.60
CA ARG A 119 14.33 0.52 8.15
C ARG A 119 13.63 -0.04 6.91
N TYR A 120 12.30 -0.03 6.90
CA TYR A 120 11.51 -0.47 5.76
C TYR A 120 11.78 0.38 4.52
N VAL A 121 11.81 1.70 4.66
CA VAL A 121 12.05 2.64 3.56
C VAL A 121 13.45 2.44 2.97
N GLN A 122 14.47 2.34 3.83
CA GLN A 122 15.84 2.07 3.42
C GLN A 122 15.97 0.74 2.68
N ALA A 123 15.37 -0.34 3.21
CA ALA A 123 15.43 -1.65 2.57
C ALA A 123 14.70 -1.70 1.22
N THR A 124 13.55 -1.02 1.13
CA THR A 124 12.66 -1.10 -0.04
C THR A 124 13.10 -0.15 -1.16
N PHE A 125 13.29 1.13 -0.84
CA PHE A 125 13.52 2.19 -1.82
C PHE A 125 15.01 2.45 -2.05
N CYS A 126 15.82 2.45 -0.98
CA CYS A 126 17.23 2.80 -1.09
C CYS A 126 18.11 1.69 -1.69
N SER A 127 17.52 0.55 -2.04
CA SER A 127 18.16 -0.52 -2.82
C SER A 127 18.50 -0.08 -4.25
N ARG A 128 17.72 0.85 -4.82
CA ARG A 128 17.88 1.34 -6.21
C ARG A 128 17.79 2.86 -6.36
N VAL A 129 17.46 3.58 -5.30
CA VAL A 129 17.40 5.05 -5.26
C VAL A 129 18.40 5.54 -4.22
N ALA A 130 19.16 6.60 -4.50
CA ALA A 130 20.08 7.15 -3.49
C ALA A 130 19.28 7.66 -2.27
N PRO A 131 19.74 7.43 -1.02
CA PRO A 131 19.02 7.86 0.19
C PRO A 131 18.65 9.35 0.19
N GLU A 132 19.48 10.21 -0.40
CA GLU A 132 19.24 11.65 -0.49
C GLU A 132 18.12 12.02 -1.48
N GLN A 133 17.72 11.08 -2.34
CA GLN A 133 16.62 11.22 -3.29
C GLN A 133 15.32 10.56 -2.78
N VAL A 134 15.32 10.05 -1.55
CA VAL A 134 14.16 9.44 -0.89
C VAL A 134 13.79 10.28 0.33
N VAL A 135 12.54 10.71 0.39
CA VAL A 135 11.98 11.29 1.62
C VAL A 135 10.65 10.62 1.91
N TRP A 136 10.40 10.35 3.19
CA TRP A 136 9.11 9.84 3.63
C TRP A 136 8.54 10.71 4.73
N PHE A 137 7.21 10.75 4.81
CA PHE A 137 6.50 11.45 5.87
C PHE A 137 5.15 10.81 6.10
N ARG A 138 4.61 10.97 7.31
CA ARG A 138 3.25 10.57 7.66
C ARG A 138 2.43 11.82 7.96
N ASN A 139 1.25 11.92 7.36
CA ASN A 139 0.33 13.00 7.72
C ASN A 139 -0.20 12.77 9.15
N TRP A 140 -0.37 13.87 9.89
CA TRP A 140 -0.90 13.84 11.25
C TRP A 140 -2.33 13.27 11.24
N LYS A 141 -2.73 12.58 12.32
CA LYS A 141 -4.04 11.92 12.41
C LYS A 141 -5.23 12.85 12.09
N SER A 142 -5.14 14.13 12.42
CA SER A 142 -6.15 15.15 12.15
C SER A 142 -6.30 15.55 10.67
N LEU A 143 -5.31 15.23 9.83
CA LEU A 143 -5.29 15.56 8.39
C LEU A 143 -5.55 14.33 7.50
N LYS A 144 -5.61 13.13 8.07
CA LYS A 144 -5.91 11.89 7.34
C LYS A 144 -7.36 11.92 6.87
N SER A 145 -7.60 11.75 5.57
CA SER A 145 -8.96 11.59 5.03
C SER A 145 -9.50 10.15 5.17
N VAL A 146 -8.61 9.18 5.43
CA VAL A 146 -8.94 7.76 5.64
C VAL A 146 -8.38 7.35 7.00
N HIS A 147 -9.20 7.46 8.05
CA HIS A 147 -8.77 7.16 9.43
C HIS A 147 -8.64 5.67 9.74
N ALA A 148 -9.26 4.81 8.94
CA ALA A 148 -9.31 3.36 9.19
C ALA A 148 -8.09 2.61 8.66
N LEU A 149 -7.25 3.25 7.82
CA LEU A 149 -6.07 2.64 7.23
C LEU A 149 -4.86 3.51 7.49
N GLU A 150 -3.85 2.91 8.09
CA GLU A 150 -2.56 3.55 8.26
C GLU A 150 -1.82 3.60 6.93
N HIS A 151 -1.15 4.72 6.70
CA HIS A 151 -0.37 4.95 5.50
C HIS A 151 0.64 6.06 5.75
N PHE A 152 1.73 6.02 5.00
CA PHE A 152 2.71 7.08 4.92
C PHE A 152 3.10 7.33 3.46
N HIS A 153 3.62 8.51 3.21
CA HIS A 153 4.01 8.94 1.88
C HIS A 153 5.51 8.73 1.69
N VAL A 154 5.89 8.34 0.49
CA VAL A 154 7.28 8.28 0.04
C VAL A 154 7.38 9.08 -1.24
N MET A 155 8.33 10.01 -1.29
CA MET A 155 8.67 10.77 -2.48
C MET A 155 10.04 10.33 -2.98
N LEU A 156 10.10 10.04 -4.27
CA LEU A 156 11.30 9.61 -4.97
C LEU A 156 11.66 10.66 -6.02
N HIS A 157 12.86 11.21 -5.97
CA HIS A 157 13.32 12.20 -6.94
C HIS A 157 14.09 11.52 -8.07
N ARG A 158 13.56 11.60 -9.31
CA ARG A 158 14.09 10.97 -10.53
C ARG A 158 14.43 9.48 -10.41
N PRO A 159 13.55 8.62 -9.87
CA PRO A 159 13.80 7.19 -9.82
C PRO A 159 13.72 6.56 -11.21
N ASP A 160 14.34 5.39 -11.38
CA ASP A 160 14.07 4.53 -12.54
C ASP A 160 12.59 4.13 -12.60
N ARG A 161 11.95 4.37 -13.75
CA ARG A 161 10.52 4.06 -13.96
C ARG A 161 10.26 2.55 -13.96
N ALA A 162 11.22 1.73 -14.37
CA ALA A 162 11.08 0.27 -14.30
C ALA A 162 11.04 -0.21 -12.84
N PHE A 163 11.90 0.37 -11.99
CA PHE A 163 11.87 0.12 -10.55
C PHE A 163 10.54 0.53 -9.92
N VAL A 164 10.02 1.71 -10.26
CA VAL A 164 8.72 2.18 -9.73
C VAL A 164 7.60 1.23 -10.12
N ARG A 165 7.57 0.81 -11.40
CA ARG A 165 6.58 -0.17 -11.88
C ARG A 165 6.67 -1.51 -11.14
N GLU A 166 7.87 -1.97 -10.81
CA GLU A 166 8.10 -3.20 -10.05
C GLU A 166 7.55 -3.10 -8.63
N ILE A 167 7.92 -2.05 -7.88
CA ILE A 167 7.52 -1.90 -6.48
C ILE A 167 6.04 -1.58 -6.30
N THR A 168 5.39 -0.98 -7.31
CA THR A 168 3.94 -0.74 -7.30
C THR A 168 3.14 -1.86 -7.94
N ASN A 169 3.78 -2.97 -8.34
CA ASN A 169 3.16 -4.07 -9.07
C ASN A 169 2.36 -3.62 -10.31
N GLY A 170 2.89 -2.62 -11.03
CA GLY A 170 2.25 -2.07 -12.23
C GLY A 170 1.11 -1.10 -11.98
N ASP A 171 0.92 -0.62 -10.74
CA ASP A 171 -0.05 0.45 -10.46
C ASP A 171 0.19 1.68 -11.35
N VAL A 172 -0.90 2.37 -11.66
CA VAL A 172 -0.89 3.66 -12.36
C VAL A 172 -1.78 4.65 -11.59
N PRO A 173 -1.48 5.95 -11.64
CA PRO A 173 -2.32 6.97 -11.02
C PRO A 173 -3.77 6.92 -11.53
N LEU A 174 -4.75 7.17 -10.66
CA LEU A 174 -6.16 7.14 -11.02
C LEU A 174 -6.50 8.07 -12.19
N ILE A 175 -5.85 9.23 -12.31
CA ILE A 175 -6.08 10.18 -13.41
C ILE A 175 -5.74 9.61 -14.79
N GLU A 176 -4.89 8.59 -14.86
CA GLU A 176 -4.55 7.91 -16.11
C GLU A 176 -5.52 6.75 -16.44
N ARG A 177 -6.41 6.39 -15.51
CA ARG A 177 -7.43 5.32 -15.69
C ARG A 177 -8.79 5.85 -16.14
N ILE A 178 -8.99 7.16 -16.19
CA ILE A 178 -10.27 7.83 -16.48
C ILE A 178 -10.21 8.47 -17.87
#